data_AF-Q389A2-F1
#
_entry.id   AF-Q389A2-F1
#
_cell.length_a   1.000
_cell.length_b   1.000
_cell.length_c   1.000
_cell.angle_alpha   90.00
_cell.angle_beta   90.00
_cell.angle_gamma   90.00
#
_symmetry.space_group_name_H-M   'P 1'
#
loop_
_entity.id
_entity.type
_entity.pdbx_description
1 polymer ?
#
loop_
_entity_poly.entity_id
_entity_poly.type
_entity_poly.pdbx_seq_one_letter_code
_entity_poly.pdbx_strand_id
1 'polypeptide(L)'
;MEVKIGKDVALLTAHKTYRDDGEDMVKAVATYVPFMNYVAACESSGLVPSAFLVRNVRHIARRVVGVIMDVECNTPTGKIVQPVEMSDFSPAILLPVVIVETVRYALLLQRRCVAVGCGLTTEAFCGAKDSGDNITWQNHELLTSAGFDLRDVRKLGFGEYSVGNEGLPPYTLHTIKKGMSSEEFEQLQKISAGTADASLFAVRLEDVMSSVNDAKAGLAASVLLLES
;
A
#
# COMPACT_ATOMS: atom_id res chain seq x y z
N MET A 1 -10.70 -2.35 27.95
CA MET A 1 -9.86 -3.55 28.14
C MET A 1 -8.42 -3.11 28.28
N GLU A 2 -7.64 -3.73 29.15
CA GLU A 2 -6.22 -3.45 29.27
C GLU A 2 -5.42 -4.36 28.33
N VAL A 3 -4.46 -3.78 27.60
CA VAL A 3 -3.54 -4.47 26.71
C VAL A 3 -2.14 -4.27 27.25
N LYS A 4 -1.43 -5.36 27.50
CA LYS A 4 -0.06 -5.32 28.02
C LYS A 4 0.92 -5.13 26.87
N ILE A 5 1.84 -4.19 27.02
CA ILE A 5 2.92 -3.89 26.06
C ILE A 5 4.24 -3.93 26.83
N GLY A 6 4.93 -5.08 26.81
CA GLY A 6 6.08 -5.31 27.69
C GLY A 6 5.75 -5.12 29.18
N LYS A 7 6.27 -4.04 29.79
CA LYS A 7 6.02 -3.70 31.20
C LYS A 7 4.87 -2.72 31.40
N ASP A 8 4.42 -2.07 30.33
CA ASP A 8 3.39 -1.03 30.37
C ASP A 8 2.01 -1.61 30.03
N VAL A 9 0.98 -0.81 30.29
CA VAL A 9 -0.42 -1.15 30.02
C VAL A 9 -1.06 -0.01 29.24
N ALA A 10 -1.68 -0.36 28.11
CA ALA A 10 -2.48 0.55 27.29
C ALA A 10 -3.97 0.21 27.42
N LEU A 11 -4.83 1.22 27.34
CA LEU A 11 -6.27 1.03 27.30
C LEU A 11 -6.76 0.77 25.87
N LEU A 12 -7.29 -0.42 25.59
CA LEU A 12 -8.08 -0.68 24.38
C LEU A 12 -9.57 -0.44 24.66
N THR A 13 -10.18 0.50 23.93
CA THR A 13 -11.58 0.88 24.11
C THR A 13 -12.22 1.38 22.81
N ALA A 14 -13.55 1.43 22.77
CA ALA A 14 -14.27 2.07 21.67
C ALA A 14 -14.08 3.59 21.71
N HIS A 15 -13.95 4.21 20.54
CA HIS A 15 -13.92 5.65 20.39
C HIS A 15 -15.33 6.22 20.67
N LYS A 16 -15.43 7.26 21.54
CA LYS A 16 -16.72 7.75 22.09
C LYS A 16 -17.79 8.09 21.06
N THR A 17 -17.38 8.51 19.86
CA THR A 17 -18.27 8.90 18.75
C THR A 17 -18.93 7.71 18.07
N TYR A 18 -18.35 6.51 18.14
CA TYR A 18 -18.81 5.32 17.43
C TYR A 18 -19.34 4.32 18.46
N ARG A 19 -20.68 4.21 18.55
CA ARG A 19 -21.42 3.56 19.65
C ARG A 19 -21.82 2.10 19.36
N ASP A 20 -21.07 1.36 18.55
CA ASP A 20 -21.37 -0.06 18.32
C ASP A 20 -20.75 -0.93 19.42
N ASP A 21 -21.59 -1.80 20.01
CA ASP A 21 -21.34 -2.80 21.06
C ASP A 21 -19.88 -2.91 21.56
N GLY A 22 -19.52 -2.02 22.48
CA GLY A 22 -18.13 -1.73 22.80
C GLY A 22 -17.32 -2.91 23.36
N GLU A 23 -17.94 -3.83 24.12
CA GLU A 23 -17.18 -4.90 24.77
C GLU A 23 -16.80 -6.04 23.81
N ASP A 24 -17.76 -6.54 23.03
CA ASP A 24 -17.51 -7.64 22.08
C ASP A 24 -16.62 -7.17 20.93
N MET A 25 -16.80 -5.94 20.47
CA MET A 25 -15.90 -5.32 19.49
C MET A 25 -14.46 -5.24 20.02
N VAL A 26 -14.27 -4.75 21.25
CA VAL A 26 -12.94 -4.64 21.86
C VAL A 26 -12.28 -6.02 22.01
N LYS A 27 -13.05 -7.06 22.41
CA LYS A 27 -12.55 -8.44 22.46
C LYS A 27 -12.15 -8.96 21.08
N ALA A 28 -12.94 -8.68 20.06
CA ALA A 28 -12.65 -9.08 18.69
C ALA A 28 -11.36 -8.42 18.17
N VAL A 29 -11.17 -7.13 18.44
CA VAL A 29 -9.92 -6.42 18.08
C VAL A 29 -8.72 -6.94 18.86
N ALA A 30 -8.88 -7.23 20.16
CA ALA A 30 -7.78 -7.74 20.98
C ALA A 30 -7.22 -9.10 20.51
N THR A 31 -8.02 -9.88 19.77
CA THR A 31 -7.63 -11.18 19.20
C THR A 31 -7.30 -11.10 17.70
N TYR A 32 -7.37 -9.91 17.10
CA TYR A 32 -7.09 -9.68 15.70
C TYR A 32 -5.58 -9.67 15.45
N VAL A 33 -5.10 -10.57 14.57
CA VAL A 33 -3.66 -10.81 14.36
C VAL A 33 -2.87 -9.54 13.98
N PRO A 34 -3.33 -8.71 13.01
CA PRO A 34 -2.64 -7.46 12.70
C PRO A 34 -2.53 -6.51 13.90
N PHE A 35 -3.53 -6.46 14.78
CA PHE A 35 -3.45 -5.67 16.02
C PHE A 35 -2.42 -6.25 16.99
N MET A 36 -2.40 -7.57 17.18
CA MET A 36 -1.40 -8.22 18.03
C MET A 36 0.03 -7.99 17.52
N ASN A 37 0.24 -8.08 16.20
CA ASN A 37 1.53 -7.79 15.57
C ASN A 37 1.93 -6.33 15.76
N TYR A 38 0.99 -5.40 15.66
CA TYR A 38 1.23 -3.98 15.91
C TYR A 38 1.64 -3.73 17.37
N VAL A 39 0.94 -4.34 18.34
CA VAL A 39 1.29 -4.25 19.76
C VAL A 39 2.68 -4.81 20.04
N ALA A 40 3.02 -5.97 19.46
CA ALA A 40 4.35 -6.56 19.58
C ALA A 40 5.44 -5.65 18.96
N ALA A 41 5.13 -4.99 17.84
CA ALA A 41 6.05 -4.01 17.24
C ALA A 41 6.26 -2.81 18.19
N CYS A 42 5.20 -2.25 18.79
CA CYS A 42 5.32 -1.17 19.77
C CYS A 42 6.22 -1.51 20.97
N GLU A 43 6.22 -2.75 21.43
CA GLU A 43 7.14 -3.19 22.50
C GLU A 43 8.61 -3.14 22.05
N SER A 44 8.87 -3.51 20.79
CA SER A 44 10.22 -3.55 20.22
C SER A 44 10.75 -2.19 19.75
N SER A 45 9.85 -1.26 19.42
CA SER A 45 10.19 -0.01 18.75
C SER A 45 9.49 1.19 19.39
N GLY A 46 10.28 2.11 19.94
CA GLY A 46 9.89 3.49 20.20
C GLY A 46 8.86 3.71 21.31
N LEU A 47 7.94 4.65 21.06
CA LEU A 47 6.93 5.15 22.00
C LEU A 47 5.87 4.10 22.30
N VAL A 48 5.67 3.80 23.58
CA VAL A 48 4.62 2.88 24.03
C VAL A 48 3.27 3.60 24.07
N PRO A 49 2.23 3.07 23.39
CA PRO A 49 0.89 3.64 23.45
C PRO A 49 0.31 3.65 24.87
N SER A 50 -0.42 4.69 25.22
CA SER A 50 -1.24 4.78 26.43
C SER A 50 -2.68 4.34 26.18
N ALA A 51 -3.19 4.48 24.96
CA ALA A 51 -4.53 4.01 24.59
C ALA A 51 -4.65 3.68 23.10
N PHE A 52 -5.58 2.77 22.81
CA PHE A 52 -6.08 2.41 21.49
C PHE A 52 -7.58 2.65 21.46
N LEU A 53 -8.03 3.63 20.68
CA LEU A 53 -9.42 4.04 20.58
C LEU A 53 -10.01 3.56 19.25
N VAL A 54 -10.72 2.44 19.28
CA VAL A 54 -11.29 1.80 18.08
C VAL A 54 -12.38 2.68 17.49
N ARG A 55 -12.18 3.16 16.25
CA ARG A 55 -13.16 3.97 15.51
C ARG A 55 -14.10 3.10 14.69
N ASN A 56 -13.58 2.09 14.00
CA ASN A 56 -14.34 1.25 13.10
C ASN A 56 -13.72 -0.15 13.02
N VAL A 57 -14.56 -1.18 12.94
CA VAL A 57 -14.15 -2.57 12.74
C VAL A 57 -14.90 -3.15 11.55
N ARG A 58 -14.17 -3.52 10.51
CA ARG A 58 -14.71 -4.16 9.31
C ARG A 58 -14.77 -5.67 9.52
N HIS A 59 -15.91 -6.26 9.20
CA HIS A 59 -16.14 -7.69 9.32
C HIS A 59 -16.51 -8.33 7.97
N ILE A 60 -16.00 -9.54 7.72
CA ILE A 60 -16.49 -10.44 6.67
C ILE A 60 -16.85 -11.76 7.33
N ALA A 61 -18.08 -12.22 7.18
CA ALA A 61 -18.57 -13.46 7.80
C ALA A 61 -18.23 -13.57 9.31
N ARG A 62 -18.42 -12.47 10.05
CA ARG A 62 -18.10 -12.29 11.49
C ARG A 62 -16.62 -12.30 11.87
N ARG A 63 -15.70 -12.47 10.92
CA ARG A 63 -14.26 -12.30 11.14
C ARG A 63 -13.87 -10.83 10.97
N VAL A 64 -13.08 -10.29 11.89
CA VAL A 64 -12.44 -8.97 11.72
C VAL A 64 -11.46 -9.05 10.55
N VAL A 65 -11.60 -8.15 9.59
CA VAL A 65 -10.71 -8.05 8.41
C VAL A 65 -10.03 -6.69 8.29
N GLY A 66 -10.42 -5.73 9.13
CA GLY A 66 -9.78 -4.44 9.20
C GLY A 66 -10.24 -3.64 10.40
N VAL A 67 -9.35 -2.82 10.93
CA VAL A 67 -9.60 -1.98 12.10
C VAL A 67 -9.03 -0.60 11.83
N ILE A 68 -9.81 0.44 12.12
CA ILE A 68 -9.34 1.82 12.15
C ILE A 68 -9.41 2.27 13.61
N MET A 69 -8.32 2.79 14.16
CA MET A 69 -8.24 3.24 15.55
C MET A 69 -7.38 4.47 15.70
N ASP A 70 -7.55 5.22 16.78
CA ASP A 70 -6.56 6.20 17.22
C ASP A 70 -5.61 5.57 18.22
N VAL A 71 -4.33 5.78 18.02
CA VAL A 71 -3.26 5.40 18.94
C VAL A 71 -2.84 6.66 19.69
N GLU A 72 -3.05 6.66 21.00
CA GLU A 72 -2.58 7.73 21.87
C GLU A 72 -1.23 7.35 22.46
N CYS A 73 -0.25 8.25 22.35
CA CYS A 73 1.06 8.11 22.98
C CYS A 73 1.34 9.35 23.84
N ASN A 74 1.75 9.12 25.08
CA ASN A 74 2.22 10.20 25.95
C ASN A 74 3.71 10.45 25.67
N THR A 75 4.07 11.67 25.30
CA THR A 75 5.45 12.09 25.10
C THR A 75 5.83 13.18 26.11
N PRO A 76 7.12 13.50 26.29
CA PRO A 76 7.54 14.61 27.13
C PRO A 76 6.97 15.97 26.72
N THR A 77 6.60 16.14 25.44
CA THR A 77 6.06 17.40 24.91
C THR A 77 4.53 17.44 24.92
N GLY A 78 3.86 16.32 25.22
CA GLY A 78 2.41 16.24 25.31
C GLY A 78 1.86 14.92 24.79
N LYS A 79 0.56 14.88 24.58
CA LYS A 79 -0.10 13.70 24.01
C LYS A 79 -0.12 13.79 22.49
N ILE A 80 0.36 12.74 21.82
CA ILE A 80 0.21 12.55 20.39
C ILE A 80 -0.93 11.57 20.17
N VAL A 81 -1.80 11.86 19.20
CA VAL A 81 -2.89 10.98 18.78
C VAL A 81 -2.77 10.76 17.29
N GLN A 82 -2.58 9.50 16.88
CA GLN A 82 -2.38 9.15 15.48
C GLN A 82 -3.43 8.12 15.04
N PRO A 83 -4.23 8.39 13.99
CA PRO A 83 -5.08 7.36 13.40
C PRO A 83 -4.20 6.29 12.73
N VAL A 84 -4.56 5.02 12.92
CA VAL A 84 -3.92 3.85 12.32
C VAL A 84 -4.99 2.95 11.71
N GLU A 85 -4.75 2.49 10.49
CA GLU A 85 -5.52 1.48 9.81
C GLU A 85 -4.73 0.16 9.75
N MET A 86 -5.39 -0.92 10.16
CA MET A 86 -4.85 -2.27 10.14
C MET A 86 -5.75 -3.13 9.28
N SER A 87 -5.17 -4.02 8.48
CA SER A 87 -5.92 -4.96 7.63
C SER A 87 -5.19 -6.30 7.56
N ASP A 88 -5.90 -7.37 7.18
CA ASP A 88 -5.29 -8.69 6.94
C ASP A 88 -4.37 -8.68 5.71
N PHE A 89 -4.36 -7.58 4.95
CA PHE A 89 -3.54 -7.37 3.78
C PHE A 89 -2.56 -6.21 3.99
N SER A 90 -1.36 -6.36 3.44
CA SER A 90 -0.39 -5.27 3.29
C SER A 90 -0.43 -4.74 1.86
N PRO A 91 -0.45 -3.42 1.64
CA PRO A 91 -0.48 -2.87 0.31
C PRO A 91 0.87 -3.08 -0.39
N ALA A 92 0.83 -3.27 -1.71
CA ALA A 92 2.02 -3.44 -2.53
C ALA A 92 1.96 -2.48 -3.74
N ILE A 93 3.13 -1.98 -4.14
CA ILE A 93 3.32 -1.15 -5.34
C ILE A 93 4.11 -1.96 -6.35
N LEU A 94 3.66 -1.99 -7.60
CA LEU A 94 4.39 -2.56 -8.73
C LEU A 94 4.72 -1.45 -9.73
N LEU A 95 6.00 -1.30 -10.05
CA LEU A 95 6.46 -0.46 -11.17
C LEU A 95 7.16 -1.34 -12.22
N PRO A 96 6.43 -1.81 -13.24
CA PRO A 96 7.00 -2.53 -14.38
C PRO A 96 7.94 -1.63 -15.18
N VAL A 97 8.99 -2.21 -15.73
CA VAL A 97 9.98 -1.52 -16.56
C VAL A 97 10.14 -2.24 -17.90
N VAL A 98 9.99 -1.50 -18.99
CA VAL A 98 10.35 -1.95 -20.34
C VAL A 98 11.73 -1.41 -20.70
N ILE A 99 12.53 -2.22 -21.38
CA ILE A 99 13.85 -1.83 -21.91
C ILE A 99 13.79 -1.91 -23.43
N VAL A 100 13.99 -0.77 -24.10
CA VAL A 100 14.04 -0.63 -25.57
C VAL A 100 15.38 -0.04 -25.94
N GLU A 101 16.21 -0.77 -26.70
CA GLU A 101 17.50 -0.26 -27.21
C GLU A 101 18.39 0.43 -26.14
N THR A 102 18.35 -0.07 -24.89
CA THR A 102 19.00 0.46 -23.65
C THR A 102 18.21 1.49 -22.83
N VAL A 103 17.18 2.12 -23.39
CA VAL A 103 16.36 3.09 -22.67
C VAL A 103 15.34 2.36 -21.80
N ARG A 104 15.26 2.77 -20.52
CA ARG A 104 14.33 2.20 -19.53
C ARG A 104 13.07 3.06 -19.45
N TYR A 105 11.92 2.44 -19.64
CA TYR A 105 10.60 3.07 -19.51
C TYR A 105 9.84 2.43 -18.36
N ALA A 106 9.33 3.22 -17.42
CA ALA A 106 8.33 2.77 -16.46
C ALA A 106 6.97 2.66 -17.15
N LEU A 107 6.27 1.55 -16.93
CA LEU A 107 4.87 1.41 -17.33
C LEU A 107 3.97 1.78 -16.15
N LEU A 108 3.08 2.73 -16.39
CA LEU A 108 2.14 3.27 -15.43
C LEU A 108 0.72 2.91 -15.85
N LEU A 109 -0.17 2.90 -14.88
CA LEU A 109 -1.60 2.73 -15.09
C LEU A 109 -2.22 4.11 -15.31
N GLN A 110 -2.76 4.35 -16.50
CA GLN A 110 -3.62 5.51 -16.75
C GLN A 110 -5.08 5.07 -16.63
N ARG A 111 -5.83 5.66 -15.70
CA ARG A 111 -7.26 5.32 -15.51
C ARG A 111 -8.07 6.49 -14.99
N ARG A 112 -9.40 6.38 -15.03
CA ARG A 112 -10.28 7.34 -14.37
C ARG A 112 -10.36 7.05 -12.87
N CYS A 113 -10.16 8.09 -12.05
CA CYS A 113 -10.21 7.97 -10.60
C CYS A 113 -11.34 8.82 -10.01
N VAL A 114 -12.21 8.19 -9.23
CA VAL A 114 -13.36 8.86 -8.58
C VAL A 114 -12.90 9.96 -7.62
N ALA A 115 -11.77 9.76 -6.94
CA ALA A 115 -11.24 10.71 -5.96
C ALA A 115 -10.86 12.08 -6.58
N VAL A 116 -10.65 12.13 -7.91
CA VAL A 116 -10.37 13.36 -8.66
C VAL A 116 -11.50 13.72 -9.64
N GLY A 117 -12.75 13.40 -9.28
CA GLY A 117 -13.91 13.73 -10.09
C GLY A 117 -13.99 12.94 -11.40
N CYS A 118 -13.56 11.67 -11.39
CA CYS A 118 -13.50 10.79 -12.56
C CYS A 118 -12.56 11.31 -13.69
N GLY A 119 -11.63 12.20 -13.34
CA GLY A 119 -10.53 12.61 -14.19
C GLY A 119 -9.54 11.47 -14.45
N LEU A 120 -8.76 11.60 -15.53
CA LEU A 120 -7.66 10.66 -15.82
C LEU A 120 -6.49 10.92 -14.87
N THR A 121 -5.98 9.84 -14.30
CA THR A 121 -4.78 9.83 -13.45
C THR A 121 -3.79 8.82 -13.98
N THR A 122 -2.50 9.12 -13.84
CA THR A 122 -1.40 8.20 -14.14
C THR A 122 -0.71 7.82 -12.84
N GLU A 123 -0.68 6.54 -12.50
CA GLU A 123 -0.18 6.04 -11.21
C GLU A 123 0.56 4.70 -11.36
N ALA A 124 1.31 4.29 -10.33
CA ALA A 124 1.86 2.95 -10.28
C ALA A 124 0.78 1.87 -10.09
N PHE A 125 1.09 0.64 -10.47
CA PHE A 125 0.21 -0.50 -10.19
C PHE A 125 0.15 -0.75 -8.68
N CYS A 126 -1.04 -1.07 -8.20
CA CYS A 126 -1.26 -1.39 -6.79
C CYS A 126 -1.73 -2.84 -6.64
N GLY A 127 -1.33 -3.44 -5.53
CA GLY A 127 -1.75 -4.78 -5.15
C GLY A 127 -1.94 -4.89 -3.64
N ALA A 128 -2.36 -6.08 -3.23
CA ALA A 128 -2.54 -6.45 -1.82
C ALA A 128 -1.85 -7.78 -1.57
N LYS A 129 -0.96 -7.79 -0.59
CA LYS A 129 -0.23 -8.95 -0.09
C LYS A 129 -1.01 -9.56 1.06
N ASP A 130 -1.34 -10.85 0.99
CA ASP A 130 -1.98 -11.58 2.07
C ASP A 130 -0.96 -12.11 3.12
N SER A 131 -1.47 -12.77 4.16
CA SER A 131 -0.65 -13.38 5.21
C SER A 131 0.18 -14.59 4.75
N GLY A 132 -0.10 -15.13 3.57
CA GLY A 132 0.66 -16.21 2.92
C GLY A 132 1.72 -15.69 1.94
N ASP A 133 2.02 -14.39 1.99
CA ASP A 133 2.91 -13.68 1.07
C ASP A 133 2.45 -13.64 -0.41
N ASN A 134 1.22 -14.04 -0.71
CA ASN A 134 0.68 -13.94 -2.06
C ASN A 134 0.23 -12.52 -2.34
N ILE A 135 0.59 -11.99 -3.51
CA ILE A 135 0.20 -10.63 -3.93
C ILE A 135 -0.81 -10.72 -5.06
N THR A 136 -1.97 -10.11 -4.83
CA THR A 136 -2.97 -9.89 -5.88
C THR A 136 -2.79 -8.49 -6.47
N TRP A 137 -2.62 -8.41 -7.78
CA TRP A 137 -2.42 -7.16 -8.51
C TRP A 137 -3.71 -6.68 -9.18
N GLN A 138 -4.03 -5.40 -9.02
CA GLN A 138 -5.14 -4.77 -9.74
C GLN A 138 -4.72 -4.43 -11.18
N ASN A 139 -5.62 -4.63 -12.15
CA ASN A 139 -5.37 -4.37 -13.57
C ASN A 139 -4.19 -5.17 -14.17
N HIS A 140 -3.92 -6.36 -13.61
CA HIS A 140 -2.77 -7.19 -13.99
C HIS A 140 -2.92 -7.80 -15.39
N GLU A 141 -4.15 -7.88 -15.90
CA GLU A 141 -4.47 -8.27 -17.26
C GLU A 141 -3.84 -7.36 -18.31
N LEU A 142 -3.64 -6.06 -18.00
CA LEU A 142 -2.93 -5.13 -18.89
C LEU A 142 -1.47 -5.53 -19.05
N LEU A 143 -0.81 -5.89 -17.94
CA LEU A 143 0.58 -6.35 -17.96
C LEU A 143 0.71 -7.70 -18.66
N THR A 144 -0.21 -8.62 -18.38
CA THR A 144 -0.24 -9.94 -19.04
C THR A 144 -0.45 -9.79 -20.55
N SER A 145 -1.32 -8.87 -20.98
CA SER A 145 -1.57 -8.58 -22.40
C SER A 145 -0.38 -7.90 -23.08
N ALA A 146 0.40 -7.10 -22.34
CA ALA A 146 1.71 -6.61 -22.77
C ALA A 146 2.82 -7.68 -22.72
N GLY A 147 2.46 -8.92 -22.35
CA GLY A 147 3.32 -10.09 -22.33
C GLY A 147 4.31 -10.12 -21.17
N PHE A 148 3.98 -9.52 -20.03
CA PHE A 148 4.70 -9.72 -18.77
C PHE A 148 4.25 -11.02 -18.10
N ASP A 149 5.19 -11.76 -17.52
CA ASP A 149 4.89 -12.90 -16.66
C ASP A 149 4.95 -12.48 -15.19
N LEU A 150 3.80 -12.42 -14.52
CA LEU A 150 3.73 -11.95 -13.13
C LEU A 150 4.51 -12.84 -12.14
N ARG A 151 4.94 -14.04 -12.55
CA ARG A 151 5.85 -14.88 -11.76
C ARG A 151 7.26 -14.31 -11.66
N ASP A 152 7.64 -13.43 -12.58
CA ASP A 152 8.95 -12.76 -12.60
C ASP A 152 8.96 -11.47 -11.77
N VAL A 153 7.85 -11.13 -11.11
CA VAL A 153 7.78 -9.98 -10.21
C VAL A 153 8.72 -10.22 -9.03
N ARG A 154 9.61 -9.25 -8.80
CA ARG A 154 10.56 -9.27 -7.68
C ARG A 154 10.31 -8.10 -6.75
N LYS A 155 10.61 -8.29 -5.46
CA LYS A 155 10.63 -7.20 -4.48
C LYS A 155 11.81 -6.25 -4.77
N LEU A 156 11.56 -4.96 -4.64
CA LEU A 156 12.56 -3.89 -4.68
C LEU A 156 12.98 -3.52 -3.25
N GLY A 157 14.29 -3.47 -3.03
CA GLY A 157 14.84 -3.19 -1.71
C GLY A 157 14.45 -4.21 -0.62
N PHE A 158 14.88 -3.93 0.61
CA PHE A 158 14.64 -4.81 1.77
C PHE A 158 13.47 -4.34 2.65
N GLY A 159 13.15 -3.04 2.61
CA GLY A 159 12.20 -2.40 3.52
C GLY A 159 10.75 -2.43 3.08
N GLU A 160 9.91 -1.83 3.92
CA GLU A 160 8.56 -1.38 3.63
C GLU A 160 8.55 0.15 3.72
N TYR A 161 7.70 0.81 2.94
CA TYR A 161 7.77 2.25 2.75
C TYR A 161 6.41 2.90 3.00
N SER A 162 6.36 3.89 3.89
CA SER A 162 5.15 4.69 4.08
C SER A 162 5.01 5.72 2.96
N VAL A 163 3.85 5.73 2.28
CA VAL A 163 3.54 6.71 1.24
C VAL A 163 2.25 7.44 1.62
N GLY A 164 2.34 8.75 1.83
CA GLY A 164 1.22 9.60 2.22
C GLY A 164 1.11 9.79 3.73
N ASN A 165 -0.10 9.60 4.26
CA ASN A 165 -0.38 9.87 5.68
C ASN A 165 0.15 8.77 6.60
N GLU A 166 0.66 9.20 7.76
CA GLU A 166 1.01 8.31 8.86
C GLU A 166 -0.21 7.47 9.28
N GLY A 167 0.03 6.19 9.58
CA GLY A 167 -0.98 5.25 10.04
C GLY A 167 -1.64 4.39 8.98
N LEU A 168 -1.38 4.64 7.69
CA LEU A 168 -1.63 3.63 6.66
C LEU A 168 -0.56 2.53 6.74
N PRO A 169 -0.89 1.26 6.44
CA PRO A 169 0.11 0.21 6.36
C PRO A 169 1.19 0.58 5.34
N PRO A 170 2.46 0.28 5.63
CA PRO A 170 3.55 0.58 4.72
C PRO A 170 3.44 -0.31 3.47
N TYR A 171 3.98 0.18 2.36
CA TYR A 171 3.95 -0.51 1.07
C TYR A 171 5.22 -1.33 0.87
N THR A 172 5.07 -2.53 0.31
CA THR A 172 6.21 -3.20 -0.34
C THR A 172 6.34 -2.73 -1.78
N LEU A 173 7.57 -2.50 -2.23
CA LEU A 173 7.84 -2.13 -3.61
C LEU A 173 8.22 -3.35 -4.42
N HIS A 174 7.73 -3.44 -5.64
CA HIS A 174 7.99 -4.52 -6.58
C HIS A 174 8.24 -3.98 -7.98
N THR A 175 8.96 -4.75 -8.78
CA THR A 175 9.18 -4.48 -10.20
C THR A 175 9.14 -5.77 -10.99
N ILE A 176 8.96 -5.61 -12.30
CA ILE A 176 9.19 -6.63 -13.30
C ILE A 176 9.81 -5.96 -14.53
N LYS A 177 10.80 -6.59 -15.14
CA LYS A 177 11.51 -6.02 -16.29
C LYS A 177 11.23 -6.85 -17.54
N LYS A 178 11.05 -6.19 -18.68
CA LYS A 178 10.89 -6.85 -19.99
C LYS A 178 11.66 -6.10 -21.07
N GLY A 179 12.46 -6.82 -21.85
CA GLY A 179 13.03 -6.29 -23.09
C GLY A 179 11.95 -6.27 -24.17
N MET A 180 11.88 -5.18 -24.94
CA MET A 180 10.99 -5.05 -26.10
C MET A 180 11.75 -4.46 -27.29
N SER A 181 11.38 -4.87 -28.49
CA SER A 181 11.78 -4.16 -29.70
C SER A 181 11.06 -2.81 -29.81
N SER A 182 11.60 -1.90 -30.62
CA SER A 182 10.95 -0.62 -30.90
C SER A 182 9.55 -0.80 -31.51
N GLU A 183 9.37 -1.81 -32.36
CA GLU A 183 8.08 -2.15 -32.96
C GLU A 183 7.05 -2.64 -31.93
N GLU A 184 7.45 -3.52 -31.00
CA GLU A 184 6.59 -4.00 -29.91
C GLU A 184 6.21 -2.85 -28.96
N PHE A 185 7.16 -1.95 -28.67
CA PHE A 185 6.92 -0.81 -27.80
C PHE A 185 5.98 0.22 -28.44
N GLU A 186 6.09 0.46 -29.75
CA GLU A 186 5.13 1.28 -30.48
C GLU A 186 3.72 0.68 -30.48
N GLN A 187 3.61 -0.65 -30.63
CA GLN A 187 2.32 -1.34 -30.57
C GLN A 187 1.69 -1.21 -29.18
N LEU A 188 2.49 -1.37 -28.11
CA LEU A 188 2.04 -1.19 -26.74
C LEU A 188 1.45 0.22 -26.53
N GLN A 189 2.12 1.27 -27.02
CA GLN A 189 1.62 2.64 -26.91
C GLN A 189 0.33 2.87 -27.70
N LYS A 190 0.15 2.23 -28.87
CA LYS A 190 -1.07 2.34 -29.68
C LYS A 190 -2.27 1.69 -29.01
N ILE A 191 -2.09 0.52 -28.39
CA ILE A 191 -3.17 -0.18 -27.65
C ILE A 191 -3.67 0.69 -26.50
N SER A 192 -2.77 1.39 -25.84
CA SER A 192 -3.09 2.23 -24.69
C SER A 192 -3.91 3.49 -25.00
N ALA A 193 -3.97 3.91 -26.26
CA ALA A 193 -4.76 5.06 -26.69
C ALA A 193 -6.26 4.73 -26.85
N GLY A 194 -6.66 3.46 -26.76
CA GLY A 194 -8.05 3.03 -26.86
C GLY A 194 -8.91 3.48 -25.67
N THR A 195 -10.22 3.64 -25.88
CA THR A 195 -11.24 4.15 -24.93
C THR A 195 -11.50 3.27 -23.69
N ALA A 196 -10.53 2.48 -23.25
CA ALA A 196 -10.65 1.66 -22.05
C ALA A 196 -10.63 2.53 -20.78
N ASP A 197 -11.31 2.06 -19.72
CA ASP A 197 -11.29 2.71 -18.40
C ASP A 197 -9.89 2.74 -17.76
N ALA A 198 -9.00 1.86 -18.25
CA ALA A 198 -7.62 1.74 -17.83
C ALA A 198 -6.70 1.37 -19.03
N SER A 199 -5.52 1.97 -19.08
CA SER A 199 -4.52 1.72 -20.11
C SER A 199 -3.08 1.82 -19.58
N LEU A 200 -2.10 1.37 -20.38
CA LEU A 200 -0.67 1.44 -20.03
C LEU A 200 -0.03 2.73 -20.56
N PHE A 201 0.58 3.51 -19.69
CA PHE A 201 1.30 4.72 -20.10
C PHE A 201 2.79 4.55 -19.85
N ALA A 202 3.60 4.69 -20.89
CA ALA A 202 5.05 4.53 -20.79
C ALA A 202 5.73 5.90 -20.61
N VAL A 203 6.57 6.01 -19.59
CA VAL A 203 7.37 7.21 -19.29
C VAL A 203 8.81 6.77 -19.10
N ARG A 204 9.80 7.53 -19.57
CA ARG A 204 11.20 7.22 -19.28
C ARG A 204 11.39 7.17 -17.77
N LEU A 205 12.11 6.16 -17.29
CA LEU A 205 12.23 5.92 -15.85
C LEU A 205 12.81 7.14 -15.10
N GLU A 206 13.75 7.86 -15.71
CA GLU A 206 14.34 9.09 -15.19
C GLU A 206 13.35 10.26 -15.08
N ASP A 207 12.33 10.29 -15.93
CA ASP A 207 11.34 11.37 -15.99
C ASP A 207 10.13 11.12 -15.08
N VAL A 208 9.99 9.93 -14.48
CA VAL A 208 8.82 9.59 -13.65
C VAL A 208 8.63 10.60 -12.52
N MET A 209 9.70 10.96 -11.82
CA MET A 209 9.63 11.89 -10.68
C MET A 209 9.23 13.32 -11.07
N SER A 210 9.53 13.74 -12.30
CA SER A 210 9.27 15.10 -12.79
C SER A 210 7.96 15.22 -13.58
N SER A 211 7.47 14.12 -14.15
CA SER A 211 6.32 14.11 -15.07
C SER A 211 5.07 13.43 -14.52
N VAL A 212 5.19 12.62 -13.45
CA VAL A 212 4.07 11.83 -12.91
C VAL A 212 3.73 12.32 -11.51
N ASN A 213 2.49 12.78 -11.34
CA ASN A 213 1.98 13.22 -10.03
C ASN A 213 1.45 12.04 -9.20
N ASP A 214 2.29 11.02 -9.00
CA ASP A 214 2.01 9.88 -8.14
C ASP A 214 3.23 9.55 -7.27
N ALA A 215 3.08 9.72 -5.96
CA ALA A 215 4.16 9.49 -5.01
C ALA A 215 4.62 8.03 -4.98
N LYS A 216 3.73 7.07 -5.28
CA LYS A 216 4.07 5.64 -5.34
C LYS A 216 4.99 5.35 -6.52
N ALA A 217 4.63 5.83 -7.71
CA ALA A 217 5.45 5.75 -8.91
C ALA A 217 6.80 6.45 -8.71
N GLY A 218 6.80 7.67 -8.16
CA GLY A 218 8.02 8.42 -7.85
C GLY A 218 8.95 7.63 -6.94
N LEU A 219 8.45 7.13 -5.81
CA LEU A 219 9.22 6.31 -4.87
C LEU A 219 9.80 5.06 -5.53
N ALA A 220 8.97 4.28 -6.24
CA ALA A 220 9.42 3.07 -6.91
C ALA A 220 10.48 3.37 -7.99
N ALA A 221 10.31 4.46 -8.74
CA ALA A 221 11.28 4.91 -9.73
C ALA A 221 12.61 5.31 -9.08
N SER A 222 12.59 6.06 -7.97
CA SER A 222 13.81 6.42 -7.23
C SER A 222 14.60 5.19 -6.80
N VAL A 223 13.93 4.18 -6.25
CA VAL A 223 14.59 2.92 -5.84
C VAL A 223 15.16 2.18 -7.05
N LEU A 224 14.42 2.11 -8.15
CA LEU A 224 14.86 1.46 -9.39
C LEU A 224 16.04 2.15 -10.10
N LEU A 225 16.18 3.46 -9.92
CA LEU A 225 17.31 4.24 -10.45
C LEU A 225 18.58 3.97 -9.63
N LEU A 226 18.46 3.78 -8.31
CA LEU A 226 19.59 3.43 -7.43
C LEU A 226 20.10 1.99 -7.61
N GLU A 227 19.26 1.08 -8.13
CA GLU A 227 19.66 -0.31 -8.45
C GLU A 227 20.42 -0.45 -9.80
N SER A 228 20.60 0.65 -10.53
CA SER A 228 21.20 0.67 -11.89
C SER A 228 22.72 0.77 -11.84
#